data_AF-A0A258R0R7-F1
#
_entry.id   AF-A0A258R0R7-F1
#
_cell.length_a   1.000
_cell.length_b   1.000
_cell.length_c   1.000
_cell.angle_alpha   90.00
_cell.angle_beta   90.00
_cell.angle_gamma   90.00
#
_symmetry.space_group_name_H-M   'P 1'
#
loop_
_entity.id
_entity.type
_entity.pdbx_description
1 polymer ?
#
loop_
_entity_poly.entity_id
_entity_poly.type
_entity_poly.pdbx_seq_one_letter_code
_entity_poly.pdbx_strand_id
1 'polypeptide(L)'
;MRWACEARRAALTAAWLACSAALAQASPGADYPSVAARYRVSVDTGRDAPGSAPREQQWVFVREPHRVAVSKGDSEEIWQRLPGGGITLQRVLHRQQRVIDYSAGELAALQVEVDWAALSRLASPEPAASTEWNDAVQLPTRITQRLNGHTQVRIELLDWATTAPADWVLPGSRSADYLHIDAADFGDMAYDPAVRAAEALDVQAGWRRHAHGH
;
A
#
# COMPACT_ATOMS: atom_id res chain seq x y z
N MET A 1 6.98 -26.26 -17.38
CA MET A 1 7.29 -25.71 -16.04
C MET A 1 7.43 -24.17 -15.99
N ARG A 2 6.97 -23.42 -17.01
CA ARG A 2 6.97 -21.94 -16.99
C ARG A 2 5.64 -21.29 -16.54
N TRP A 3 4.58 -22.09 -16.41
CA TRP A 3 3.22 -21.63 -16.13
C TRP A 3 2.95 -21.30 -14.64
N ALA A 4 3.69 -21.91 -13.72
CA ALA A 4 3.52 -21.67 -12.28
C ALA A 4 4.20 -20.38 -11.77
N CYS A 5 5.13 -19.80 -12.55
CA CYS A 5 5.82 -18.56 -12.20
C CYS A 5 5.08 -17.30 -12.68
N GLU A 6 4.34 -17.37 -13.80
CA GLU A 6 3.56 -16.24 -14.30
C GLU A 6 2.18 -16.13 -13.63
N ALA A 7 1.56 -17.25 -13.26
CA ALA A 7 0.31 -17.26 -12.51
C ALA A 7 0.45 -16.66 -11.10
N ARG A 8 1.66 -16.66 -10.53
CA ARG A 8 1.98 -15.96 -9.27
C ARG A 8 2.25 -14.47 -9.44
N ARG A 9 2.66 -14.01 -10.63
CA ARG A 9 2.85 -12.58 -10.92
C ARG A 9 1.52 -11.87 -11.18
N ALA A 10 0.54 -12.55 -11.77
CA ALA A 10 -0.78 -11.98 -12.03
C ALA A 10 -1.68 -11.86 -10.77
N ALA A 11 -1.40 -12.65 -9.73
CA ALA A 11 -2.13 -12.60 -8.46
C ALA A 11 -1.61 -11.53 -7.48
N LEU A 12 -0.45 -10.92 -7.79
CA LEU A 12 0.21 -9.91 -6.97
C LEU A 12 0.16 -8.50 -7.58
N THR A 13 -0.44 -8.33 -8.75
CA THR A 13 -0.63 -7.03 -9.41
C THR A 13 -2.01 -6.42 -9.12
N ALA A 14 -2.40 -6.38 -7.85
CA ALA A 14 -3.15 -5.23 -7.36
C ALA A 14 -2.11 -4.17 -6.98
N ALA A 15 -1.57 -3.51 -8.01
CA ALA A 15 -0.99 -2.19 -7.81
C ALA A 15 -2.03 -1.33 -7.06
N TRP A 16 -1.52 -0.34 -6.32
CA TRP A 16 -2.26 0.67 -5.55
C TRP A 16 -2.49 0.36 -4.07
N LEU A 17 -1.44 0.65 -3.30
CA LEU A 17 -1.44 1.81 -2.40
C LEU A 17 0.02 2.13 -2.17
N ALA A 18 0.76 2.55 -3.20
CA ALA A 18 1.78 3.54 -2.92
C ALA A 18 0.99 4.83 -3.00
N CYS A 19 0.77 5.46 -1.85
CA CYS A 19 0.06 6.72 -1.82
C CYS A 19 0.99 7.82 -2.36
N SER A 20 1.15 7.83 -3.68
CA SER A 20 1.71 8.96 -4.42
C SER A 20 0.56 9.57 -5.20
N ALA A 21 -0.26 10.36 -4.50
CA ALA A 21 -1.16 11.26 -5.18
C ALA A 21 -0.33 12.41 -5.75
N ALA A 22 -0.26 12.48 -7.07
CA ALA A 22 0.15 13.69 -7.75
C ALA A 22 -0.99 14.73 -7.66
N LEU A 23 -0.68 15.85 -7.01
CA LEU A 23 -1.27 17.19 -7.12
C LEU A 23 -2.76 17.40 -6.79
N ALA A 24 -3.00 17.86 -5.55
CA ALA A 24 -3.49 19.21 -5.25
C ALA A 24 -2.98 19.58 -3.85
N GLN A 25 -2.70 20.86 -3.59
CA GLN A 25 -2.01 21.34 -2.38
C GLN A 25 -2.47 20.60 -1.11
N ALA A 26 -1.53 19.91 -0.47
CA ALA A 26 -1.72 19.31 0.85
C ALA A 26 -2.32 20.37 1.78
N SER A 27 -3.45 20.08 2.42
CA SER A 27 -3.90 20.88 3.56
C SER A 27 -2.99 20.58 4.73
N PRO A 28 -2.09 21.49 5.14
CA PRO A 28 -1.27 21.27 6.32
C PRO A 28 -2.22 21.38 7.53
N GLY A 29 -2.50 20.26 8.18
CA GLY A 29 -3.19 20.27 9.49
C GLY A 29 -4.59 19.67 9.55
N ALA A 30 -5.03 18.88 8.56
CA ALA A 30 -6.20 18.04 8.76
C ALA A 30 -5.84 16.87 9.70
N ASP A 31 -6.18 16.99 10.98
CA ASP A 31 -6.11 15.88 11.93
C ASP A 31 -7.31 14.97 11.70
N TYR A 32 -7.05 13.81 11.09
CA TYR A 32 -8.06 12.80 10.90
C TYR A 32 -8.18 11.92 12.16
N PRO A 33 -9.42 11.66 12.65
CA PRO A 33 -9.60 10.85 13.83
C PRO A 33 -9.18 9.40 13.57
N SER A 34 -8.81 8.72 14.65
CA SER A 34 -8.39 7.32 14.59
C SER A 34 -9.51 6.44 14.07
N VAL A 35 -9.16 5.55 13.14
CA VAL A 35 -10.07 4.54 12.59
C VAL A 35 -9.27 3.32 12.17
N ALA A 36 -9.82 2.14 12.44
CA ALA A 36 -9.41 0.90 11.82
C ALA A 36 -10.54 0.45 10.88
N ALA A 37 -10.18 -0.04 9.70
CA ALA A 37 -11.12 -0.52 8.70
C ALA A 37 -10.61 -1.80 8.04
N ARG A 38 -11.53 -2.73 7.78
CA ARG A 38 -11.28 -3.93 6.99
C ARG A 38 -11.86 -3.76 5.60
N TYR A 39 -11.09 -4.09 4.59
CA TYR A 39 -11.52 -4.05 3.20
C TYR A 39 -11.40 -5.43 2.56
N ARG A 40 -12.35 -5.76 1.68
CA ARG A 40 -12.17 -6.80 0.66
C ARG A 40 -11.61 -6.14 -0.59
N VAL A 41 -10.53 -6.69 -1.11
CA VAL A 41 -9.95 -6.32 -2.40
C VAL A 41 -10.15 -7.49 -3.36
N SER A 42 -10.84 -7.22 -4.45
CA SER A 42 -11.14 -8.20 -5.50
C SER A 42 -10.48 -7.75 -6.80
N VAL A 43 -9.74 -8.66 -7.45
CA VAL A 43 -9.09 -8.42 -8.74
C VAL A 43 -9.70 -9.35 -9.78
N ASP A 44 -10.29 -8.78 -10.80
CA ASP A 44 -10.70 -9.47 -12.01
C ASP A 44 -9.71 -9.10 -13.12
N THR A 45 -9.03 -10.09 -13.70
CA THR A 45 -8.04 -9.84 -14.76
C THR A 45 -8.65 -9.82 -16.16
N GLY A 46 -9.92 -10.24 -16.30
CA GLY A 46 -10.57 -10.49 -17.60
C GLY A 46 -9.89 -11.56 -18.46
N ARG A 47 -8.85 -12.23 -17.96
CA ARG A 47 -8.09 -13.29 -18.65
C ARG A 47 -8.43 -14.69 -18.14
N ASP A 48 -9.08 -14.75 -16.99
CA ASP A 48 -9.55 -16.01 -16.42
C ASP A 48 -10.77 -16.52 -17.21
N ALA A 49 -11.02 -17.83 -17.16
CA ALA A 49 -12.12 -18.43 -17.90
C ALA A 49 -13.47 -17.78 -17.52
N PRO A 50 -14.43 -17.62 -18.43
CA PRO A 50 -15.73 -17.06 -18.12
C PRO A 50 -16.37 -17.75 -16.92
N GLY A 51 -16.73 -16.98 -15.89
CA GLY A 51 -17.27 -17.49 -14.63
C GLY A 51 -16.23 -17.82 -13.55
N SER A 52 -14.95 -17.55 -13.77
CA SER A 52 -13.94 -17.65 -12.72
C SER A 52 -14.20 -16.63 -11.60
N ALA A 53 -14.08 -17.06 -10.34
CA ALA A 53 -14.17 -16.13 -9.23
C ALA A 53 -13.00 -15.14 -9.25
N PRO A 54 -13.24 -13.85 -8.93
CA PRO A 54 -12.17 -12.88 -8.81
C PRO A 54 -11.20 -13.29 -7.72
N ARG A 55 -9.94 -12.87 -7.86
CA ARG A 55 -8.94 -13.09 -6.82
C ARG A 55 -9.23 -12.13 -5.67
N GLU A 56 -9.52 -12.68 -4.49
CA GLU A 56 -9.84 -11.88 -3.32
C GLU A 56 -8.68 -11.86 -2.31
N GLN A 57 -8.55 -10.72 -1.65
CA GLN A 57 -7.66 -10.48 -0.53
C GLN A 57 -8.36 -9.58 0.49
N GLN A 58 -8.01 -9.72 1.76
CA GLN A 58 -8.45 -8.79 2.80
C GLN A 58 -7.33 -7.83 3.19
N TRP A 59 -7.65 -6.55 3.27
CA TRP A 59 -6.76 -5.52 3.79
C TRP A 59 -7.25 -5.02 5.15
N VAL A 60 -6.30 -4.63 6.00
CA VAL A 60 -6.58 -3.90 7.25
C VAL A 60 -5.92 -2.54 7.13
N PHE A 61 -6.73 -1.50 7.17
CA PHE A 61 -6.30 -0.11 7.17
C PHE A 61 -6.43 0.46 8.58
N VAL A 62 -5.41 1.18 9.03
CA VAL A 62 -5.42 1.93 10.28
C VAL A 62 -4.98 3.35 9.99
N ARG A 63 -5.72 4.31 10.50
CA ARG A 63 -5.33 5.71 10.55
C ARG A 63 -5.37 6.19 11.97
N GLU A 64 -4.38 6.98 12.31
CA GLU A 64 -4.21 7.79 13.51
C GLU A 64 -3.71 9.18 13.05
N PRO A 65 -3.73 10.23 13.91
CA PRO A 65 -3.38 11.59 13.48
C PRO A 65 -2.03 11.74 12.77
N HIS A 66 -1.04 10.93 13.17
CA HIS A 66 0.34 10.99 12.64
C HIS A 66 0.81 9.65 12.08
N ARG A 67 -0.11 8.71 11.84
CA ARG A 67 0.21 7.38 11.34
C ARG A 67 -0.89 6.87 10.42
N VAL A 68 -0.51 6.35 9.26
CA VAL A 68 -1.40 5.60 8.40
C VAL A 68 -0.73 4.28 8.06
N ALA A 69 -1.43 3.18 8.25
CA ALA A 69 -0.90 1.86 7.97
C ALA A 69 -1.90 0.99 7.22
N VAL A 70 -1.41 0.18 6.29
CA VAL A 70 -2.21 -0.78 5.55
C VAL A 70 -1.50 -2.13 5.50
N SER A 71 -2.19 -3.17 5.92
CA SER A 71 -1.76 -4.57 5.74
C SER A 71 -2.40 -5.13 4.48
N LYS A 72 -1.57 -5.64 3.57
CA LYS A 72 -1.92 -6.21 2.27
C LYS A 72 -1.49 -7.68 2.22
N GLY A 73 -1.92 -8.45 3.22
CA GLY A 73 -1.61 -9.88 3.36
C GLY A 73 -0.16 -10.15 3.79
N ASP A 74 0.73 -10.35 2.82
CA ASP A 74 2.13 -10.73 3.06
C ASP A 74 3.06 -9.51 3.23
N SER A 75 2.54 -8.30 3.02
CA SER A 75 3.27 -7.05 3.26
C SER A 75 2.40 -6.00 3.95
N GLU A 76 3.07 -5.04 4.57
CA GLU A 76 2.43 -3.89 5.21
C GLU A 76 3.18 -2.63 4.83
N GLU A 77 2.46 -1.52 4.74
CA GLU A 77 3.05 -0.19 4.60
C GLU A 77 2.60 0.64 5.79
N ILE A 78 3.57 1.23 6.49
CA ILE A 78 3.35 2.03 7.69
C ILE A 78 3.98 3.39 7.45
N TRP A 79 3.13 4.39 7.24
CA TRP A 79 3.50 5.77 7.02
C TRP A 79 3.40 6.53 8.33
N GLN A 80 4.40 7.35 8.65
CA GLN A 80 4.40 8.20 9.83
C GLN A 80 4.71 9.64 9.45
N ARG A 81 3.98 10.57 10.07
CA ARG A 81 4.22 12.00 9.97
C ARG A 81 4.95 12.48 11.21
N LEU A 82 6.17 12.98 11.02
CA LEU A 82 7.00 13.51 12.09
C LEU A 82 6.52 14.91 12.51
N PRO A 83 6.83 15.37 13.75
CA PRO A 83 6.47 16.70 14.22
C PRO A 83 6.95 17.86 13.31
N GLY A 84 8.08 17.67 12.64
CA GLY A 84 8.64 18.63 11.67
C GLY A 84 7.98 18.58 10.27
N GLY A 85 6.93 17.79 10.08
CA GLY A 85 6.22 17.64 8.81
C GLY A 85 6.81 16.62 7.83
N GLY A 86 8.03 16.12 8.08
CA GLY A 86 8.63 15.04 7.31
C GLY A 86 7.81 13.74 7.41
N ILE A 87 7.82 12.95 6.34
CA ILE A 87 7.15 11.65 6.27
C ILE A 87 8.20 10.54 6.26
N THR A 88 7.96 9.46 6.99
CA THR A 88 8.71 8.22 6.87
C THR A 88 7.78 7.09 6.42
N LEU A 89 8.38 6.05 5.85
CA LEU A 89 7.67 4.84 5.47
C LEU A 89 8.46 3.63 5.98
N GLN A 90 7.75 2.69 6.60
CA GLN A 90 8.24 1.34 6.81
C GLN A 90 7.47 0.38 5.91
N ARG A 91 8.19 -0.46 5.17
CA ARG A 91 7.59 -1.60 4.47
C ARG A 91 7.92 -2.88 5.20
N VAL A 92 6.91 -3.51 5.78
CA VAL A 92 7.04 -4.81 6.43
C VAL A 92 6.85 -5.90 5.38
N LEU A 93 7.82 -6.80 5.27
CA LEU A 93 7.81 -7.92 4.32
C LEU A 93 7.82 -9.23 5.11
N HIS A 94 6.63 -9.77 5.41
CA HIS A 94 6.48 -10.93 6.30
C HIS A 94 7.16 -12.19 5.77
N ARG A 95 7.14 -12.39 4.44
CA ARG A 95 7.79 -13.57 3.83
C ARG A 95 9.30 -13.59 4.05
N GLN A 96 9.92 -12.42 4.11
CA GLN A 96 11.36 -12.26 4.30
C GLN A 96 11.72 -11.97 5.77
N GLN A 97 10.72 -11.72 6.64
CA GLN A 97 10.91 -11.23 8.00
C GLN A 97 11.86 -10.03 8.03
N ARG A 98 11.56 -9.05 7.15
CA ARG A 98 12.30 -7.79 7.04
C ARG A 98 11.37 -6.60 7.16
N VAL A 99 11.90 -5.52 7.69
CA VAL A 99 11.33 -4.18 7.56
C VAL A 99 12.29 -3.35 6.73
N ILE A 100 11.77 -2.67 5.72
CA ILE A 100 12.53 -1.67 4.98
C ILE A 100 12.13 -0.30 5.50
N ASP A 101 13.12 0.45 5.98
CA ASP A 101 12.92 1.79 6.50
C ASP A 101 13.30 2.83 5.45
N TYR A 102 12.35 3.70 5.14
CA TYR A 102 12.53 4.87 4.29
C TYR A 102 12.36 6.12 5.16
N SER A 103 13.46 6.83 5.35
CA SER A 103 13.52 8.17 5.93
C SER A 103 12.91 9.22 5.00
N ALA A 104 12.60 10.40 5.56
CA ALA A 104 12.12 11.54 4.79
C ALA A 104 13.12 11.98 3.70
N GLY A 105 14.43 11.86 3.97
CA GLY A 105 15.47 12.20 3.01
C GLY A 105 15.50 11.25 1.81
N GLU A 106 15.31 9.96 2.05
CA GLU A 106 15.27 8.95 0.98
C GLU A 106 14.00 9.07 0.13
N LEU A 107 12.84 9.28 0.77
CA LEU A 107 11.60 9.56 0.05
C LEU A 107 11.73 10.81 -0.83
N ALA A 108 12.35 11.88 -0.32
CA ALA A 108 12.63 13.08 -1.09
C ALA A 108 13.62 12.82 -2.26
N ALA A 109 14.66 12.02 -2.04
CA ALA A 109 15.62 11.63 -3.09
C ALA A 109 14.96 10.79 -4.20
N LEU A 110 13.96 9.98 -3.85
CA LEU A 110 13.11 9.22 -4.77
C LEU A 110 11.99 10.08 -5.40
N GLN A 111 11.91 11.38 -5.07
CA GLN A 111 10.86 12.30 -5.52
C GLN A 111 9.46 11.80 -5.17
N VAL A 112 9.31 11.12 -4.03
CA VAL A 112 8.04 10.62 -3.54
C VAL A 112 7.31 11.75 -2.82
N GLU A 113 6.30 12.29 -3.48
CA GLU A 113 5.37 13.24 -2.88
C GLU A 113 4.23 12.48 -2.19
N VAL A 114 4.01 12.80 -0.90
CA VAL A 114 2.97 12.17 -0.08
C VAL A 114 1.88 13.19 0.24
N ASP A 115 0.71 12.99 -0.34
CA ASP A 115 -0.51 13.66 0.12
C ASP A 115 -1.05 12.95 1.36
N TRP A 116 -0.74 13.50 2.53
CA TRP A 116 -1.19 12.96 3.82
C TRP A 116 -2.71 12.88 3.94
N ALA A 117 -3.44 13.83 3.35
CA ALA A 117 -4.89 13.84 3.40
C ALA A 117 -5.50 12.72 2.55
N ALA A 118 -4.99 12.55 1.32
CA ALA A 118 -5.38 11.42 0.46
C ALA A 118 -5.05 10.07 1.12
N LEU A 119 -3.84 9.93 1.69
CA LEU A 119 -3.40 8.73 2.39
C LEU A 119 -4.30 8.39 3.58
N SER A 120 -4.59 9.39 4.41
CA SER A 120 -5.48 9.28 5.57
C SER A 120 -6.90 8.88 5.17
N ARG A 121 -7.35 9.21 3.95
CA ARG A 121 -8.70 8.89 3.50
C ARG A 121 -8.76 7.61 2.66
N LEU A 122 -7.63 6.91 2.48
CA LEU A 122 -7.53 5.79 1.54
C LEU A 122 -8.02 6.18 0.13
N ALA A 123 -7.75 7.42 -0.29
CA ALA A 123 -8.20 7.91 -1.58
C ALA A 123 -7.47 7.19 -2.72
N SER A 124 -8.20 6.79 -3.76
CA SER A 124 -7.57 6.26 -4.96
C SER A 124 -6.84 7.40 -5.68
N PRO A 125 -5.56 7.23 -6.04
CA PRO A 125 -4.83 8.21 -6.84
C PRO A 125 -5.01 7.98 -8.35
N GLU A 126 -5.78 6.97 -8.76
CA GLU A 126 -6.16 6.75 -10.15
C GLU A 126 -7.32 7.70 -10.53
N PRO A 127 -7.13 8.67 -11.44
CA PRO A 127 -8.16 9.68 -11.74
C PRO A 127 -9.45 9.09 -12.31
N ALA A 128 -9.36 7.93 -12.99
CA ALA A 128 -10.52 7.24 -13.55
C ALA A 128 -11.25 6.34 -12.53
N ALA A 129 -10.80 6.26 -11.28
CA ALA A 129 -11.44 5.45 -10.26
C ALA A 129 -12.79 6.06 -9.84
N SER A 130 -13.81 5.20 -9.77
CA SER A 130 -15.08 5.55 -9.12
C SER A 130 -14.96 5.26 -7.62
N THR A 131 -15.29 6.24 -6.78
CA THR A 131 -15.22 6.11 -5.32
C THR A 131 -16.55 6.51 -4.68
N GLU A 132 -17.11 5.59 -3.90
CA GLU A 132 -18.23 5.80 -2.99
C GLU A 132 -17.68 6.02 -1.57
N TRP A 133 -18.25 6.95 -0.81
CA TRP A 133 -17.70 7.40 0.49
C TRP A 133 -18.66 7.12 1.65
N ASN A 134 -18.08 6.86 2.83
CA ASN A 134 -18.75 6.95 4.13
C ASN A 134 -18.36 8.27 4.79
N ASP A 135 -19.30 9.21 4.87
CA ASP A 135 -19.04 10.55 5.40
C ASP A 135 -18.72 10.57 6.90
N ALA A 136 -19.24 9.61 7.68
CA ALA A 136 -19.03 9.56 9.12
C ALA A 136 -17.56 9.30 9.50
N VAL A 137 -16.86 8.49 8.69
CA VAL A 137 -15.44 8.17 8.90
C VAL A 137 -14.50 8.72 7.84
N GLN A 138 -15.05 9.36 6.80
CA GLN A 138 -14.32 9.88 5.66
C GLN A 138 -13.43 8.82 5.00
N LEU A 139 -13.96 7.61 4.87
CA LEU A 139 -13.31 6.48 4.21
C LEU A 139 -14.18 5.98 3.04
N PRO A 140 -13.58 5.41 2.00
CA PRO A 140 -14.33 4.85 0.89
C PRO A 140 -15.14 3.63 1.35
N THR A 141 -16.42 3.55 0.98
CA THR A 141 -17.19 2.30 1.07
C THR A 141 -16.87 1.38 -0.09
N ARG A 142 -16.60 1.96 -1.27
CA ARG A 142 -16.19 1.23 -2.47
C ARG A 142 -15.27 2.08 -3.33
N ILE A 143 -14.18 1.50 -3.80
CA ILE A 143 -13.38 2.01 -4.92
C ILE A 143 -13.47 0.98 -6.04
N THR A 144 -13.75 1.45 -7.26
CA THR A 144 -13.65 0.64 -8.47
C THR A 144 -12.72 1.33 -9.44
N GLN A 145 -11.65 0.64 -9.83
CA GLN A 145 -10.66 1.15 -10.76
C GLN A 145 -10.38 0.14 -11.87
N ARG A 146 -10.17 0.64 -13.09
CA ARG A 146 -9.69 -0.15 -14.22
C ARG A 146 -8.21 0.14 -14.38
N LEU A 147 -7.40 -0.90 -14.34
CA LEU A 147 -5.98 -0.82 -14.65
C LEU A 147 -5.76 -1.16 -16.13
N ASN A 148 -4.53 -1.00 -16.62
CA ASN A 148 -4.16 -1.26 -18.01
C ASN A 148 -4.78 -2.56 -18.57
N GLY A 149 -5.55 -2.43 -19.65
CA GLY A 149 -6.23 -3.55 -20.32
C GLY A 149 -7.62 -3.87 -19.75
N HIS A 150 -7.84 -5.12 -19.35
CA HIS A 150 -9.12 -5.64 -18.86
C HIS A 150 -9.18 -5.80 -17.34
N THR A 151 -8.12 -5.44 -16.62
CA THR A 151 -8.04 -5.67 -15.18
C THR A 151 -8.90 -4.66 -14.42
N GLN A 152 -9.85 -5.16 -13.63
CA GLN A 152 -10.67 -4.38 -12.72
C GLN A 152 -10.30 -4.72 -11.28
N VAL A 153 -10.03 -3.69 -10.48
CA VAL A 153 -9.83 -3.83 -9.04
C VAL A 153 -11.01 -3.19 -8.33
N ARG A 154 -11.58 -3.91 -7.36
CA ARG A 154 -12.63 -3.43 -6.48
C ARG A 154 -12.18 -3.53 -5.03
N ILE A 155 -12.27 -2.44 -4.30
CA ILE A 155 -11.97 -2.37 -2.87
C ILE A 155 -13.29 -2.03 -2.17
N GLU A 156 -13.77 -2.87 -1.25
CA GLU A 156 -15.05 -2.71 -0.56
C GLU A 156 -14.84 -2.74 0.94
N LEU A 157 -15.39 -1.74 1.64
CA LEU A 157 -15.36 -1.67 3.10
C LEU A 157 -16.24 -2.78 3.68
N LEU A 158 -15.64 -3.63 4.50
CA LEU A 158 -16.33 -4.72 5.19
C LEU A 158 -16.80 -4.28 6.57
N ASP A 159 -15.91 -3.64 7.32
CA ASP A 159 -16.14 -3.26 8.72
C ASP A 159 -15.20 -2.11 9.11
N TRP A 160 -15.58 -1.30 10.11
CA TRP A 160 -14.74 -0.24 10.65
C TRP A 160 -15.08 0.06 12.11
N ALA A 161 -14.09 0.55 12.84
CA ALA A 161 -14.25 1.03 14.22
C ALA A 161 -13.28 2.18 14.53
N THR A 162 -13.70 3.13 15.37
CA THR A 162 -12.79 4.17 15.92
C THR A 162 -11.79 3.60 16.93
N THR A 163 -12.08 2.42 17.47
CA THR A 163 -11.18 1.62 18.30
C THR A 163 -11.20 0.21 17.76
N ALA A 164 -10.05 -0.26 17.27
CA ALA A 164 -9.94 -1.59 16.69
C ALA A 164 -10.38 -2.68 17.69
N PRO A 165 -11.22 -3.63 17.28
CA PRO A 165 -11.48 -4.84 18.06
C PRO A 165 -10.19 -5.60 18.38
N ALA A 166 -10.12 -6.24 19.55
CA ALA A 166 -8.91 -6.92 20.03
C ALA A 166 -8.52 -8.15 19.20
N ASP A 167 -9.46 -8.73 18.45
CA ASP A 167 -9.25 -9.86 17.55
C ASP A 167 -8.67 -9.45 16.18
N TRP A 168 -8.57 -8.14 15.89
CA TRP A 168 -7.98 -7.66 14.66
C TRP A 168 -6.46 -7.65 14.76
N VAL A 169 -5.79 -8.29 13.79
CA VAL A 169 -4.35 -8.16 13.60
C VAL A 169 -4.07 -6.84 12.89
N LEU A 170 -3.59 -5.85 13.65
CA LEU A 170 -3.28 -4.53 13.12
C LEU A 170 -1.89 -4.49 12.46
N PRO A 171 -1.70 -3.66 11.41
CA PRO A 171 -0.39 -3.47 10.79
C PRO A 171 0.66 -3.02 11.80
N GLY A 172 1.86 -3.60 11.74
CA GLY A 172 2.99 -3.35 12.65
C GLY A 172 3.02 -4.27 13.88
N SER A 173 1.96 -5.04 14.15
CA SER A 173 1.89 -5.90 15.34
C SER A 173 2.85 -7.10 15.33
N ARG A 174 3.30 -7.53 14.14
CA ARG A 174 4.09 -8.76 13.96
C ARG A 174 5.56 -8.52 13.62
N SER A 175 5.97 -7.27 13.45
CA SER A 175 7.26 -6.92 12.85
C SER A 175 8.29 -6.36 13.83
N ALA A 176 7.97 -6.29 15.12
CA ALA A 176 8.88 -5.75 16.14
C ALA A 176 10.23 -6.49 16.19
N ASP A 177 10.24 -7.79 15.88
CA ASP A 177 11.44 -8.63 15.90
C ASP A 177 12.05 -8.88 14.50
N TYR A 178 11.53 -8.24 13.46
CA TYR A 178 12.08 -8.40 12.11
C TYR A 178 13.38 -7.61 11.97
N LEU A 179 14.26 -8.09 11.09
CA LEU A 179 15.48 -7.33 10.79
C LEU A 179 15.14 -6.11 9.95
N HIS A 180 15.65 -4.95 10.36
CA HIS A 180 15.50 -3.68 9.68
C HIS A 180 16.62 -3.47 8.65
N ILE A 181 16.27 -2.89 7.51
CA ILE A 181 17.18 -2.53 6.42
C ILE A 181 16.86 -1.10 6.01
N ASP A 182 17.84 -0.20 6.07
CA ASP A 182 17.69 1.16 5.59
C ASP A 182 17.65 1.19 4.05
N ALA A 183 16.77 2.01 3.46
CA ALA A 183 16.64 2.08 2.01
C ALA A 183 17.92 2.58 1.30
N ALA A 184 18.76 3.34 1.99
CA ALA A 184 20.08 3.77 1.54
C ALA A 184 21.03 2.59 1.28
N ASP A 185 20.87 1.48 1.99
CA ASP A 185 21.74 0.30 1.87
C ASP A 185 21.39 -0.58 0.66
N PHE A 186 20.35 -0.23 -0.11
CA PHE A 186 19.90 -1.03 -1.26
C PHE A 186 21.02 -1.34 -2.26
N GLY A 187 21.94 -0.40 -2.47
CA GLY A 187 23.07 -0.57 -3.39
C GLY A 187 23.98 -1.74 -3.01
N ASP A 188 24.29 -1.87 -1.71
CA ASP A 188 25.17 -2.92 -1.20
C ASP A 188 24.41 -4.23 -0.90
N MET A 189 23.07 -4.15 -0.83
CA MET A 189 22.19 -5.25 -0.47
C MET A 189 21.35 -5.79 -1.65
N ALA A 190 21.72 -5.53 -2.90
CA ALA A 190 20.98 -5.99 -4.08
C ALA A 190 20.82 -7.54 -4.20
N TYR A 191 21.58 -8.31 -3.42
CA TYR A 191 21.43 -9.76 -3.32
C TYR A 191 20.31 -10.18 -2.35
N ASP A 192 19.92 -9.33 -1.40
CA ASP A 192 18.92 -9.63 -0.39
C ASP A 192 17.51 -9.72 -1.03
N PRO A 193 16.75 -10.80 -0.78
CA PRO A 193 15.43 -10.98 -1.37
C PRO A 193 14.40 -9.94 -0.93
N ALA A 194 14.54 -9.35 0.26
CA ALA A 194 13.66 -8.29 0.74
C ALA A 194 13.92 -6.97 0.02
N VAL A 195 15.20 -6.63 -0.24
CA VAL A 195 15.56 -5.46 -1.05
C VAL A 195 14.97 -5.58 -2.45
N ARG A 196 15.14 -6.73 -3.12
CA ARG A 196 14.52 -6.97 -4.44
C ARG A 196 13.00 -6.88 -4.42
N ALA A 197 12.35 -7.36 -3.36
CA ALA A 197 10.91 -7.25 -3.22
C ALA A 197 10.46 -5.80 -3.01
N ALA A 198 11.19 -5.04 -2.20
CA ALA A 198 10.92 -3.62 -1.96
C ALA A 198 11.16 -2.76 -3.21
N GLU A 199 12.24 -3.01 -3.96
CA GLU A 199 12.47 -2.34 -5.24
C GLU A 199 11.41 -2.68 -6.28
N ALA A 200 10.92 -3.92 -6.31
CA ALA A 200 9.80 -4.28 -7.19
C ALA A 200 8.53 -3.51 -6.82
N LEU A 201 8.27 -3.29 -5.52
CA LEU A 201 7.18 -2.44 -5.05
C LEU A 201 7.42 -0.96 -5.40
N ASP A 202 8.65 -0.46 -5.29
CA ASP A 202 9.02 0.91 -5.71
C ASP A 202 8.79 1.13 -7.20
N VAL A 203 9.13 0.16 -8.04
CA VAL A 203 8.88 0.23 -9.47
C VAL A 203 7.38 0.18 -9.78
N GLN A 204 6.62 -0.68 -9.09
CA GLN A 204 5.15 -0.73 -9.23
C GLN A 204 4.49 0.57 -8.78
N ALA A 205 5.07 1.25 -7.78
CA ALA A 205 4.67 2.55 -7.29
C ALA A 205 5.09 3.71 -8.21
N GLY A 206 5.96 3.46 -9.20
CA GLY A 206 6.52 4.48 -10.08
C GLY A 206 7.65 5.32 -9.46
N TRP A 207 8.15 4.95 -8.28
CA TRP A 207 9.23 5.68 -7.58
C TRP A 207 10.60 5.39 -8.19
N ARG A 208 10.76 4.21 -8.78
CA ARG A 208 11.96 3.80 -9.50
C ARG A 208 11.58 3.35 -10.90
N ARG A 209 12.45 3.59 -11.89
CA ARG A 209 12.31 2.97 -13.21
C ARG A 209 12.86 1.54 -13.14
N HIS A 210 12.35 0.65 -14.00
CA HIS A 210 13.02 -0.62 -14.25
C HIS A 210 14.50 -0.34 -14.57
N ALA A 211 15.42 -0.92 -13.81
CA ALA A 211 16.78 -1.05 -14.27
C ALA A 211 16.73 -1.94 -15.52
N HIS A 212 16.94 -1.37 -16.70
CA HIS A 212 17.23 -2.16 -17.88
C HIS A 212 18.57 -2.83 -17.63
N GLY A 213 18.53 -4.07 -17.14
CA GLY A 213 19.70 -4.94 -17.16
C GLY A 213 20.13 -5.10 -18.61
N HIS A 214 21.34 -4.62 -18.90
CA HIS A 214 22.07 -4.93 -20.12
C HIS A 214 22.33 -6.43 -20.24
#